data_AF-A0A2G0E5U9-F1
#
_entry.id   AF-A0A2G0E5U9-F1
#
_cell.length_a   1.000
_cell.length_b   1.000
_cell.length_c   1.000
_cell.angle_alpha   90.00
_cell.angle_beta   90.00
_cell.angle_gamma   90.00
#
_symmetry.space_group_name_H-M   'P 1'
#
loop_
_entity.id
_entity.type
_entity.pdbx_description
1 polymer ?
#
loop_
_entity_poly.entity_id
_entity_poly.type
_entity_poly.pdbx_seq_one_letter_code
_entity_poly.pdbx_strand_id
1 'polypeptide(L)' 'IGCTGGQHRSVALTERLANALGKTYKVNVTHRDKDKRKETVNRS' A
#
# COMPACT_ATOMS: atom_id res chain seq x y z
N ILE A 1 -6.76 1.97 1.18
CA ILE A 1 -6.16 1.76 2.52
C ILE A 1 -4.91 2.63 2.64
N GLY A 2 -4.76 3.42 3.70
CA GLY A 2 -3.66 4.38 3.85
C GLY A 2 -2.91 4.22 5.18
N CYS A 3 -1.61 4.54 5.18
CA CYS A 3 -0.79 4.73 6.37
C CYS A 3 0.16 5.91 6.15
N THR A 4 0.80 6.43 7.19
CA THR A 4 1.58 7.70 7.16
C THR A 4 2.66 7.78 6.09
N GLY A 5 3.16 6.63 5.60
CA GLY A 5 4.12 6.60 4.48
C GLY A 5 3.74 5.65 3.36
N GLY A 6 2.50 5.14 3.34
CA GLY A 6 1.98 4.28 2.26
C GLY A 6 2.72 2.98 1.92
N GLN A 7 3.83 2.65 2.60
CA GLN A 7 4.77 1.58 2.23
C GLN A 7 4.65 0.30 3.07
N HIS A 8 4.08 0.38 4.28
CA HIS A 8 4.09 -0.73 5.24
C HIS A 8 2.67 -1.28 5.48
N ARG A 9 1.95 -0.69 6.44
CA ARG A 9 0.65 -1.21 6.90
C ARG A 9 -0.40 -1.21 5.80
N SER A 10 -0.45 -0.15 4.99
CA SER A 10 -1.40 -0.07 3.89
C SER A 10 -1.14 -1.11 2.80
N VAL A 11 0.14 -1.44 2.54
CA VAL A 11 0.53 -2.44 1.54
C VAL A 11 0.10 -3.83 2.01
N ALA A 12 0.56 -4.24 3.19
CA ALA A 12 0.26 -5.56 3.75
C ALA A 12 -1.24 -5.82 3.90
N LEU A 13 -2.01 -4.83 4.36
CA LEU A 13 -3.46 -5.00 4.52
C LEU A 13 -4.17 -5.13 3.17
N THR A 14 -3.75 -4.35 2.17
CA THR A 14 -4.32 -4.42 0.82
C THR A 14 -4.00 -5.76 0.15
N GLU A 15 -2.76 -6.25 0.25
CA GLU A 15 -2.36 -7.54 -0.31
C GLU A 15 -3.10 -8.72 0.34
N ARG A 16 -3.29 -8.68 1.67
CA ARG A 16 -4.07 -9.71 2.38
C ARG A 16 -5.54 -9.73 1.92
N LEU A 17 -6.15 -8.55 1.78
CA LEU A 17 -7.53 -8.45 1.33
C LEU A 17 -7.68 -8.92 -0.12
N ALA A 18 -6.74 -8.53 -0.99
CA ALA A 18 -6.72 -8.96 -2.38
C ALA A 18 -6.55 -10.47 -2.53
N ASN A 19 -5.70 -11.11 -1.72
CA ASN A 19 -5.56 -12.58 -1.72
C ASN A 19 -6.84 -13.29 -1.28
N ALA A 20 -7.60 -12.71 -0.34
CA ALA A 20 -8.86 -13.28 0.09
C ALA A 20 -9.94 -13.13 -0.99
N LEU A 21 -10.10 -11.93 -1.56
CA LEU A 21 -11.11 -11.61 -2.56
C LEU A 21 -10.78 -12.19 -3.94
N GLY A 22 -9.49 -12.37 -4.25
CA GLY A 22 -8.98 -12.93 -5.50
C GLY A 22 -9.37 -14.38 -5.75
N LYS A 23 -9.84 -15.08 -4.71
CA LYS A 23 -10.40 -16.43 -4.85
C LYS A 23 -11.75 -16.44 -5.54
N THR A 24 -12.49 -15.34 -5.49
CA THR A 24 -13.88 -15.26 -5.96
C THR A 24 -14.07 -14.21 -7.04
N TYR A 25 -13.27 -13.15 -7.02
CA TYR A 25 -13.42 -12.01 -7.92
C TYR A 25 -12.09 -11.65 -8.58
N LYS A 26 -12.15 -11.11 -9.81
CA LYS A 26 -10.99 -10.50 -10.44
C LYS A 26 -10.69 -9.17 -9.75
N VAL A 27 -9.65 -9.16 -8.91
CA VAL A 27 -9.20 -7.97 -8.18
C VAL A 27 -7.93 -7.39 -8.79
N ASN A 28 -7.89 -6.06 -8.90
CA ASN A 28 -6.69 -5.31 -9.26
C ASN A 28 -6.16 -4.60 -8.02
N VAL A 29 -4.85 -4.63 -7.83
CA VAL A 29 -4.18 -4.03 -6.67
C VAL A 29 -3.17 -3.00 -7.14
N THR A 30 -3.26 -1.79 -6.59
CA THR A 30 -2.31 -0.71 -6.86
C THR A 30 -1.86 -0.08 -5.54
N HIS A 31 -0.56 0.08 -5.36
CA HIS A 31 0.01 0.75 -4.19
C HIS A 31 0.62 2.10 -4.60
N ARG A 32 -0.04 3.21 -4.24
CA ARG A 32 0.34 4.57 -4.67
C ARG A 32 1.75 4.98 -4.22
N ASP A 33 2.15 4.58 -3.01
CA ASP A 33 3.35 5.09 -2.33
C ASP A 33 4.41 4.02 -2.07
N LYS A 34 4.18 2.76 -2.48
CA LYS A 34 5.07 1.62 -2.16
C LYS A 34 6.49 1.83 -2.67
N ASP A 35 6.63 2.43 -3.85
CA ASP A 35 7.92 2.69 -4.50
C ASP A 35 8.42 4.13 -4.29
N LYS A 36 7.61 4.98 -3.65
CA LYS A 36 8.01 6.37 -3.42
C LYS A 36 8.98 6.44 -2.26
N ARG A 37 10.18 6.94 -2.51
CA ARG A 37 11.11 7.25 -1.42
C ARG A 37 10.52 8.37 -0.57
N LYS A 38 10.51 8.20 0.75
CA LYS A 38 10.13 9.30 1.66
C LYS A 38 11.08 10.47 1.43
N GLU A 39 10.54 11.61 1.01
CA GLU A 39 11.28 12.85 0.99
C GLU A 39 11.79 13.16 2.39
N THR A 40 13.08 13.40 2.50
CA THR A 40 13.71 13.83 3.76
C THR A 40 13.51 15.33 3.82
N VAL A 41 12.51 15.78 4.57
CA VAL A 41 12.35 17.21 4.82
C VAL A 41 13.37 17.63 5.87
N ASN A 42 14.46 18.25 5.42
CA ASN A 42 15.34 19.01 6.32
C ASN A 42 14.52 20.17 6.89
N ARG A 43 14.06 20.04 8.14
CA ARG A 43 13.50 21.15 8.89
C ARG A 43 14.68 21.87 9.53
N SER A 44 15.07 23.00 8.94
CA SER A 44 15.99 23.99 9.52
C SER A 44 15.40 24.61 10.78
#